data_AF-H7C259-F1
#
_entry.id   AF-H7C259-F1
#
_cell.length_a   1.000
_cell.length_b   1.000
_cell.length_c   1.000
_cell.angle_alpha   90.00
_cell.angle_beta   90.00
_cell.angle_gamma   90.00
#
_symmetry.space_group_name_H-M   'P 1'
#
loop_
_entity.id
_entity.type
_entity.pdbx_description
1 polymer ?
#
loop_
_entity_poly.entity_id
_entity_poly.type
_entity_poly.pdbx_seq_one_letter_code
_entity_poly.pdbx_strand_id
1 'polypeptide(L)'
;VRFPLISKNFLSKTVQAEPLIQDNPECLKMVISGMRYHLLSPEDREELVDGTRPRRKKHDYRIALFGGSQPQSCRYFNPKLKRDAYSSTRAWK
;
A
#
# COMPACT_ATOMS: atom_id res chain seq x y z
N VAL A 1 -1.07 1.00 12.99
CA VAL A 1 -1.54 -0.11 12.12
C VAL A 1 -2.90 0.27 11.55
N ARG A 2 -3.20 -0.04 10.29
CA ARG A 2 -4.50 0.27 9.65
C ARG A 2 -5.42 -0.95 9.69
N PHE A 3 -6.01 -1.25 10.85
CA PHE A 3 -6.89 -2.41 11.03
C PHE A 3 -8.05 -2.51 10.02
N PRO A 4 -8.69 -1.41 9.57
CA PRO A 4 -9.71 -1.45 8.51
C PRO A 4 -9.24 -2.05 7.17
N LEU A 5 -7.93 -2.02 6.90
CA LEU A 5 -7.32 -2.59 5.68
C LEU A 5 -6.95 -4.06 5.83
N ILE A 6 -7.06 -4.61 7.04
CA ILE A 6 -6.77 -6.01 7.33
C ILE A 6 -8.07 -6.80 7.14
N SER A 7 -7.98 -8.05 6.69
CA SER A 7 -9.19 -8.86 6.47
C SER A 7 -9.87 -9.20 7.80
N LYS A 8 -11.21 -9.24 7.80
CA LYS A 8 -12.02 -9.67 8.96
C LYS A 8 -11.54 -11.02 9.53
N ASN A 9 -11.21 -11.97 8.66
CA ASN A 9 -10.75 -13.30 9.06
C ASN A 9 -9.40 -13.26 9.80
N PHE A 10 -8.48 -12.42 9.36
CA PHE A 10 -7.18 -12.29 10.02
C PHE A 10 -7.32 -11.57 11.37
N LEU A 11 -8.16 -10.53 11.43
CA LEU A 11 -8.48 -9.84 12.68
C LEU A 11 -9.06 -10.79 13.72
N SER A 12 -10.00 -11.66 13.34
CA SER A 12 -10.68 -12.55 14.28
C SER A 12 -9.89 -13.79 14.67
N LYS A 13 -9.18 -14.41 13.72
CA LYS A 13 -8.49 -15.69 13.98
C LYS A 13 -7.06 -15.52 14.49
N THR A 14 -6.40 -14.43 14.10
CA THR A 14 -4.96 -14.25 14.38
C THR A 14 -4.75 -13.10 15.35
N VAL A 15 -5.17 -11.89 14.97
CA VAL A 15 -4.87 -10.67 15.75
C VAL A 15 -5.55 -10.69 17.12
N GLN A 16 -6.80 -11.13 17.20
CA GLN A 16 -7.53 -11.23 18.46
C GLN A 16 -6.94 -12.30 19.41
N ALA A 17 -6.31 -13.34 18.88
CA ALA A 17 -5.73 -14.44 19.66
C ALA A 17 -4.31 -14.14 20.16
N GLU A 18 -3.69 -13.06 19.69
CA GLU A 18 -2.30 -12.72 20.03
C GLU A 18 -2.18 -12.26 21.49
N PRO A 19 -1.37 -12.93 22.34
CA PRO A 19 -1.28 -12.63 23.77
C PRO A 19 -0.90 -11.17 24.06
N LEU A 20 0.08 -10.63 23.31
CA LEU A 20 0.53 -9.24 23.45
C LEU A 20 -0.57 -8.21 23.17
N ILE A 21 -1.56 -8.57 22.35
CA ILE A 21 -2.71 -7.73 22.07
C ILE A 21 -3.78 -7.88 23.16
N GLN A 22 -3.98 -9.09 23.68
CA GLN A 22 -4.93 -9.35 24.77
C GLN A 22 -4.51 -8.71 26.09
N ASP A 23 -3.21 -8.67 26.37
CA ASP A 23 -2.65 -8.10 27.61
C ASP A 23 -2.75 -6.57 27.67
N ASN A 24 -3.08 -5.91 26.54
CA ASN A 24 -3.17 -4.45 26.46
C ASN A 24 -4.58 -3.99 26.05
N PRO A 25 -5.34 -3.34 26.96
CA PRO A 25 -6.71 -2.92 26.67
C PRO A 25 -6.80 -1.86 25.56
N GLU A 26 -5.76 -1.04 25.37
CA GLU A 26 -5.72 -0.08 24.25
C GLU A 26 -5.55 -0.81 22.91
N CYS A 27 -4.72 -1.86 22.86
CA CYS A 27 -4.60 -2.70 21.66
C CYS A 27 -5.94 -3.37 21.32
N LEU A 28 -6.65 -3.90 22.32
CA LEU A 28 -7.99 -4.48 22.12
C LEU A 28 -9.00 -3.46 21.56
N LYS A 29 -9.02 -2.22 22.08
CA LYS A 29 -9.89 -1.15 21.55
C LYS A 29 -9.61 -0.88 20.07
N MET A 30 -8.33 -0.87 19.66
CA MET A 30 -7.95 -0.68 18.27
C MET A 30 -8.42 -1.83 17.36
N VAL A 31 -8.28 -3.09 17.82
CA VAL A 31 -8.75 -4.27 17.07
C VAL A 31 -10.27 -4.26 16.94
N ILE A 32 -11.00 -3.93 18.01
CA ILE A 32 -12.45 -3.80 18.02
C ILE A 32 -12.90 -2.69 17.05
N SER A 33 -12.24 -1.54 17.07
CA SER A 33 -12.50 -0.46 16.11
C SER A 33 -12.30 -0.92 14.66
N GLY A 34 -11.21 -1.66 14.39
CA GLY A 34 -10.96 -2.27 13.09
C GLY A 34 -12.03 -3.29 12.67
N MET A 35 -12.49 -4.12 13.59
CA MET A 35 -13.58 -5.08 13.32
C MET A 35 -14.91 -4.38 13.03
N ARG A 36 -15.24 -3.33 13.77
CA ARG A 36 -16.46 -2.52 13.57
C ARG A 36 -16.53 -1.96 12.16
N TYR A 37 -15.40 -1.55 11.58
CA TYR A 37 -15.35 -1.09 10.19
C TYR A 37 -15.96 -2.10 9.19
N HIS A 38 -15.75 -3.41 9.40
CA HIS A 38 -16.32 -4.43 8.52
C HIS A 38 -17.83 -4.67 8.72
N LEU A 39 -18.43 -4.11 9.77
CA LEU A 39 -19.87 -4.17 10.04
C LEU A 39 -20.62 -2.94 9.50
N LEU A 40 -19.90 -1.85 9.21
CA LEU A 40 -20.48 -0.64 8.65
C LEU A 40 -21.03 -0.86 7.24
N SER A 41 -22.08 -0.12 6.91
CA SER A 41 -22.62 0.02 5.55
C SER A 41 -21.58 0.68 4.62
N PRO A 42 -21.69 0.54 3.30
CA PRO A 42 -20.84 1.26 2.36
C PRO A 42 -20.86 2.77 2.57
N GLU A 43 -22.03 3.35 2.88
CA GLU A 43 -22.24 4.79 3.09
C GLU A 43 -21.48 5.27 4.33
N ASP A 44 -21.61 4.55 5.46
CA ASP A 44 -20.91 4.91 6.71
C ASP A 44 -19.38 4.75 6.58
N ARG A 45 -18.91 3.90 5.66
CA ARG A 45 -17.47 3.76 5.37
C ARG A 45 -16.93 4.95 4.60
N GLU A 46 -17.77 5.63 3.80
CA GLU A 46 -17.38 6.85 3.09
C GLU A 46 -17.20 8.05 4.02
N GLU A 47 -17.65 7.99 5.26
CA GLU A 47 -17.33 9.02 6.25
C GLU A 47 -15.95 8.77 6.91
N LEU A 48 -15.47 7.53 6.87
CA LEU A 48 -14.21 7.08 7.48
C LEU A 48 -13.06 6.93 6.47
N VAL A 49 -13.06 7.73 5.40
CA VAL A 49 -12.13 7.62 4.27
C VAL A 49 -10.67 7.78 4.68
N ASP A 50 -10.41 8.64 5.65
CA ASP A 50 -9.05 8.96 6.07
C ASP A 50 -8.43 7.78 6.82
N GLY A 51 -7.45 7.15 6.17
CA GLY A 51 -6.73 5.99 6.72
C GLY A 51 -7.24 4.62 6.28
N THR A 52 -8.41 4.54 5.63
CA THR A 52 -9.01 3.28 5.12
C THR A 52 -8.76 3.07 3.62
N ARG A 53 -8.22 4.08 2.93
CA ARG A 53 -7.77 3.91 1.54
C ARG A 53 -6.39 3.24 1.47
N PRO A 54 -6.19 2.26 0.57
CA PRO A 54 -4.86 1.81 0.21
C PRO A 54 -3.98 2.98 -0.19
N ARG A 55 -2.69 2.91 0.15
CA ARG A 55 -1.74 3.97 -0.20
C ARG A 55 -1.74 4.16 -1.71
N ARG A 56 -2.18 5.33 -2.17
CA ARG A 56 -2.06 5.71 -3.58
C ARG A 56 -0.58 5.93 -3.91
N LYS A 57 -0.15 5.52 -5.09
CA LYS A 57 1.20 5.84 -5.60
C LYS A 57 1.31 7.35 -5.71
N LYS A 58 2.28 7.96 -5.03
CA LYS A 58 2.51 9.41 -5.12
C LYS A 58 3.04 9.81 -6.50
N HIS A 59 3.82 8.93 -7.11
CA HIS A 59 4.41 9.08 -8.44
C HIS A 59 4.37 7.75 -9.19
N ASP A 60 4.46 7.81 -10.51
CA ASP A 60 4.76 6.64 -11.31
C ASP A 60 6.20 6.20 -11.04
N TYR A 61 6.35 5.25 -10.11
CA TYR A 61 7.64 4.65 -9.80
C TYR A 61 8.19 3.96 -11.04
N ARG A 62 9.24 4.55 -11.63
CA ARG A 62 10.03 3.96 -12.71
C ARG A 62 11.30 3.38 -12.10
N ILE A 63 11.63 2.15 -12.46
CA ILE A 63 12.89 1.54 -12.05
C ILE A 63 13.96 2.08 -12.99
N ALA A 64 14.88 2.90 -12.46
CA ALA A 64 16.03 3.37 -13.21
C ALA A 64 17.10 2.26 -13.29
N LEU A 65 17.64 2.08 -14.48
CA LEU A 65 18.74 1.18 -14.80
C LEU A 65 19.96 2.05 -15.10
N PHE A 66 21.00 1.87 -14.30
CA PHE A 66 22.28 2.53 -14.49
C PHE A 66 23.31 1.47 -14.88
N GLY A 67 24.00 1.69 -16.00
CA GLY A 67 25.04 0.78 -16.49
C GLY A 67 26.17 1.54 -17.19
N GLY A 68 27.40 1.13 -16.90
CA GLY A 68 28.63 1.65 -17.52
C GLY A 68 29.13 2.99 -16.96
N SER A 69 30.31 3.41 -17.44
CA SER A 69 31.01 4.66 -17.06
C SER A 69 30.50 5.91 -17.80
N GLN A 70 29.36 5.84 -18.49
CA GLN A 70 28.89 6.92 -19.35
C GLN A 70 27.85 7.82 -18.63
N PRO A 71 28.08 9.15 -18.50
CA PRO A 71 27.25 10.05 -17.68
C PRO A 71 25.78 10.22 -18.11
N GLN A 72 25.41 9.77 -19.30
CA GLN A 72 24.09 9.99 -19.93
C GLN A 72 23.28 8.69 -20.10
N SER A 73 23.65 7.61 -19.40
CA SER A 73 23.05 6.27 -19.62
C SER A 73 21.84 5.92 -18.75
N CYS A 74 21.28 6.87 -17.97
CA CYS A 74 20.09 6.59 -17.15
C CYS A 74 18.90 6.19 -18.03
N ARG A 75 18.50 4.92 -17.93
CA ARG A 75 17.35 4.36 -18.65
C ARG A 75 16.31 3.90 -17.63
N TYR A 76 15.04 3.81 -18.04
CA TYR A 76 13.98 3.30 -17.17
C TYR A 76 13.45 1.97 -17.71
N PHE A 77 13.25 1.00 -16.82
CA PHE A 77 12.60 -0.26 -17.16
C PHE A 77 11.11 -0.01 -17.48
N ASN A 78 10.65 -0.51 -18.65
CA ASN A 78 9.25 -0.47 -19.05
C ASN A 78 8.76 -1.89 -19.40
N PRO A 79 8.01 -2.56 -18.51
CA PRO A 79 7.57 -3.94 -18.73
C PRO A 79 6.53 -4.08 -19.84
N LYS A 80 5.94 -2.98 -20.32
CA LYS A 80 4.98 -3.00 -21.45
C LYS A 80 5.67 -3.09 -22.81
N LEU A 81 6.98 -2.83 -22.87
CA LEU A 81 7.76 -3.00 -24.09
C LEU A 81 8.21 -4.47 -24.16
N LYS A 82 7.42 -5.30 -24.84
CA LYS A 82 7.89 -6.63 -25.27
C LYS A 82 9.02 -6.40 -26.26
N ARG A 83 10.28 -6.54 -25.81
CA ARG A 83 11.53 -6.56 -26.57
C ARG A 83 11.68 -5.44 -27.63
N ASP A 84 12.62 -4.54 -27.35
CA ASP A 84 13.27 -3.66 -28.32
C ASP A 84 12.40 -2.61 -29.03
N ALA A 85 11.87 -1.64 -28.28
CA ALA A 85 11.53 -0.34 -28.86
C ALA A 85 12.13 0.77 -28.00
N TYR A 86 13.23 1.33 -28.52
CA TYR A 86 13.93 2.48 -27.98
C TYR A 86 12.99 3.69 -27.91
N SER A 87 12.71 4.20 -26.70
CA SER A 87 12.26 5.57 -26.51
C SER A 87 13.38 6.38 -25.86
N SER A 88 14.22 6.98 -26.70
CA SER A 88 15.06 8.10 -26.30
C SER A 88 14.16 9.33 -26.16
N THR A 89 13.51 9.49 -25.02
CA THR A 89 12.92 10.79 -24.67
C THR A 89 13.99 11.62 -23.97
N ARG A 90 14.56 12.56 -24.73
CA ARG A 90 15.27 13.72 -24.21
C ARG A 90 14.41 14.39 -23.14
N ALA A 91 14.75 14.16 -21.88
CA ALA A 91 14.40 15.06 -20.80
C ALA A 91 15.30 16.31 -20.91
N TRP A 92 14.88 17.40 -20.27
CA TRP A 92 15.44 18.76 -20.27
C TRP A 92 14.85 19.72 -21.32
N LYS A 93 13.68 20.26 -21.01
CA LYS A 93 13.46 21.71 -20.94
C LYS A 93 12.46 22.04 -19.84
#